data_AF-W1YCI2-F1
#
_entry.id   AF-W1YCI2-F1
#
_cell.length_a   1.000
_cell.length_b   1.000
_cell.length_c   1.000
_cell.angle_alpha   90.00
_cell.angle_beta   90.00
_cell.angle_gamma   90.00
#
_symmetry.space_group_name_H-M   'P 1'
#
loop_
_entity.id
_entity.type
_entity.pdbx_description
1 polymer ?
#
loop_
_entity_poly.entity_id
_entity_poly.type
_entity_poly.pdbx_seq_one_letter_code
_entity_poly.pdbx_strand_id
1 'polypeptide(L)' 'AVIEGVMMRGPGVTATAVREPAGTIVVQKEPTKSIADTYPILKKPFLRGCVALYESLVIGMKALSFSAKAAGDEEEEMS' A
#
# COMPACT_ATOMS: atom_id res chain seq x y z
N ALA A 1 -0.66 5.48 -4.41
CA ALA A 1 -0.51 6.95 -4.38
C ALA A 1 -0.84 7.42 -2.96
N VAL A 2 -0.45 8.62 -2.58
CA VAL A 2 -0.69 9.20 -1.24
C VAL A 2 -1.01 10.67 -1.44
N ILE A 3 -1.88 11.22 -0.58
CA ILE A 3 -2.37 12.60 -0.73
C ILE A 3 -1.26 13.61 -0.43
N GLU A 4 -0.69 13.55 0.79
CA GLU A 4 0.43 14.41 1.21
C GLU A 4 1.52 13.56 1.89
N GLY A 5 2.28 12.82 1.08
CA GLY A 5 3.25 11.86 1.61
C GLY A 5 4.10 11.15 0.57
N VAL A 6 4.77 10.08 1.01
CA VAL A 6 5.52 9.15 0.15
C VAL A 6 5.22 7.70 0.51
N MET A 7 5.30 6.82 -0.48
CA MET A 7 5.21 5.37 -0.29
C MET A 7 6.36 4.67 -1.01
N MET A 8 7.01 3.73 -0.34
CA MET A 8 8.05 2.88 -0.92
C MET A 8 7.78 1.41 -0.60
N ARG A 9 7.88 0.57 -1.64
CA ARG A 9 7.81 -0.90 -1.53
C ARG A 9 9.22 -1.48 -1.59
N GLY A 10 9.65 -2.10 -0.49
CA GLY A 10 10.86 -2.92 -0.44
C GLY A 10 10.55 -4.42 -0.55
N PRO A 11 11.59 -5.28 -0.63
CA PRO A 11 11.44 -6.73 -0.80
C PRO A 11 10.62 -7.41 0.30
N GLY A 12 10.64 -6.89 1.53
CA GLY A 12 9.92 -7.47 2.67
C GLY A 12 8.99 -6.52 3.41
N VAL A 13 9.08 -5.22 3.16
CA VAL A 13 8.27 -4.20 3.85
C VAL A 13 7.85 -3.12 2.87
N THR A 14 6.60 -2.69 2.96
CA THR A 14 6.07 -1.48 2.34
C THR A 14 5.89 -0.44 3.43
N ALA A 15 6.39 0.77 3.18
CA ALA A 15 6.28 1.89 4.11
C ALA A 15 5.56 3.05 3.44
N THR A 16 4.62 3.64 4.18
CA THR A 16 3.85 4.82 3.77
C THR A 16 4.03 5.89 4.84
N ALA A 17 4.53 7.06 4.47
CA ALA A 17 4.70 8.20 5.35
C ALA A 17 3.79 9.35 4.89
N VAL A 18 2.99 9.91 5.80
CA VAL A 18 2.01 10.97 5.50
C VAL A 18 2.13 12.06 6.55
N ARG A 19 1.94 13.33 6.15
CA ARG A 19 1.84 14.46 7.07
C ARG A 19 0.39 14.62 7.54
N GLU A 20 0.18 14.67 8.85
CA GLU A 20 -1.10 15.03 9.45
C GLU A 20 -1.32 16.55 9.44
N PRO A 21 -2.58 17.05 9.54
CA PRO A 21 -2.86 18.48 9.64
C PRO A 21 -2.14 19.19 10.80
N ALA A 22 -1.84 18.47 11.88
CA ALA A 22 -1.04 18.97 13.01
C ALA A 22 0.44 19.20 12.67
N GLY A 23 0.88 18.83 11.46
CA GLY A 23 2.26 18.97 10.98
C GLY A 23 3.17 17.78 11.28
N THR A 24 2.70 16.82 12.08
CA THR A 24 3.43 15.59 12.43
C THR A 24 3.47 14.62 11.25
N ILE A 25 4.53 13.81 11.15
CA ILE A 25 4.62 12.74 10.15
C ILE A 25 4.32 11.40 10.82
N VAL A 26 3.33 10.69 10.29
CA VAL A 26 3.00 9.32 10.69
C VAL A 26 3.47 8.34 9.62
N VAL A 27 3.93 7.17 10.07
CA VAL A 27 4.49 6.14 9.19
C VAL A 27 3.81 4.80 9.45
N GLN A 28 3.15 4.26 8.42
CA GLN A 28 2.65 2.89 8.41
C GLN A 28 3.67 1.97 7.74
N LYS A 29 3.97 0.84 8.38
CA LYS A 29 4.83 -0.22 7.83
C LYS A 29 4.07 -1.53 7.80
N GLU A 30 4.01 -2.16 6.64
CA GLU A 30 3.36 -3.46 6.46
C GLU A 30 4.32 -4.45 5.78
N PRO A 31 4.27 -5.75 6.12
CA PRO A 31 5.02 -6.76 5.39
C PRO A 31 4.59 -6.81 3.91
N THR A 32 5.56 -6.77 3.00
CA THR A 32 5.32 -7.01 1.58
C THR A 32 5.21 -8.51 1.36
N LYS A 33 4.02 -9.02 1.02
CA LYS A 33 3.82 -10.41 0.62
C LYS A 33 3.27 -10.46 -0.80
N SER A 34 3.79 -11.36 -1.63
CA SER A 34 3.24 -11.61 -2.95
C SER A 34 2.44 -12.90 -2.98
N ILE A 35 1.29 -12.89 -3.64
CA ILE A 35 0.52 -14.12 -3.87
C ILE A 35 1.28 -15.11 -4.78
N ALA A 36 2.20 -14.60 -5.60
CA ALA A 36 3.05 -15.42 -6.43
C ALA A 36 4.05 -16.25 -5.61
N ASP A 37 4.35 -15.88 -4.36
CA ASP A 37 5.22 -16.67 -3.48
C ASP A 37 4.55 -17.96 -3.02
N THR A 38 3.23 -17.94 -2.86
CA THR A 38 2.42 -19.14 -2.58
C THR A 38 2.19 -19.98 -3.83
N TYR A 39 1.99 -19.34 -4.98
CA TYR A 39 1.66 -20.01 -6.25
C TYR A 39 2.70 -19.73 -7.35
N PRO A 40 3.69 -20.62 -7.55
CA PRO A 40 4.79 -20.39 -8.50
C PRO A 40 4.35 -20.17 -9.95
N ILE A 41 3.18 -20.71 -10.35
CA ILE A 41 2.63 -20.53 -11.71
C ILE A 41 2.38 -19.05 -12.04
N LEU A 42 2.11 -18.23 -11.02
CA LEU A 42 1.87 -16.79 -11.15
C LEU A 42 3.15 -16.00 -11.50
N LYS A 43 4.34 -16.63 -11.42
CA LYS A 43 5.63 -16.02 -11.79
C LYS A 43 5.93 -16.10 -13.30
N LYS A 44 5.11 -16.80 -14.09
CA LYS A 44 5.29 -16.91 -15.56
C LYS A 44 5.18 -15.54 -16.25
N PRO A 45 5.91 -15.29 -17.37
CA PRO A 45 5.73 -14.09 -18.17
C PRO A 45 4.25 -13.96 -18.59
N PHE A 46 3.71 -12.75 -18.70
CA PHE A 46 2.28 -12.40 -18.72
C PHE A 46 1.59 -12.43 -17.35
N LEU A 47 1.46 -13.58 -16.70
CA LEU A 47 0.80 -13.68 -15.39
C LEU A 47 1.50 -12.82 -14.32
N ARG A 48 2.83 -12.79 -14.34
CA ARG A 48 3.66 -11.96 -13.45
C ARG A 48 3.28 -10.48 -13.52
N GLY A 49 2.96 -9.97 -14.71
CA GLY A 49 2.58 -8.58 -14.91
C GLY A 49 1.22 -8.27 -14.31
N CYS A 50 0.21 -9.11 -14.58
CA CYS A 50 -1.12 -8.98 -14.00
C CYS A 50 -1.08 -9.02 -12.47
N VAL A 51 -0.30 -9.94 -11.90
CA VAL A 51 -0.13 -10.06 -10.44
C VAL A 51 0.54 -8.82 -9.87
N ALA A 52 1.62 -8.33 -10.49
CA ALA A 52 2.30 -7.12 -10.04
C ALA A 52 1.40 -5.88 -10.08
N LEU A 53 0.57 -5.75 -11.12
CA LEU A 53 -0.43 -4.68 -11.25
C LEU A 53 -1.48 -4.78 -10.15
N TYR A 54 -2.06 -5.96 -9.95
CA TYR A 54 -3.07 -6.20 -8.92
C TYR A 54 -2.52 -5.87 -7.52
N GLU A 55 -1.35 -6.38 -7.17
CA GLU A 55 -0.71 -6.10 -5.89
C GLU A 55 -0.42 -4.60 -5.71
N SER A 56 0.06 -3.93 -6.77
CA SER A 56 0.35 -2.49 -6.72
C SER A 56 -0.93 -1.67 -6.51
N LEU A 57 -2.04 -2.10 -7.10
CA LEU A 57 -3.35 -1.47 -6.89
C LEU A 57 -3.81 -1.65 -5.44
N VAL A 58 -3.77 -2.87 -4.92
CA VAL A 58 -4.18 -3.17 -3.53
C VAL A 58 -3.34 -2.37 -2.53
N ILE A 59 -2.01 -2.38 -2.68
CA ILE A 59 -1.10 -1.58 -1.84
C ILE A 59 -1.38 -0.09 -2.00
N GLY A 60 -1.61 0.36 -3.23
CA GLY A 60 -1.95 1.75 -3.55
C GLY A 60 -3.21 2.22 -2.87
N MET A 61 -4.28 1.42 -2.89
CA MET A 61 -5.55 1.72 -2.23
C MET A 61 -5.39 1.78 -0.71
N LYS A 62 -4.66 0.82 -0.11
CA LYS A 62 -4.37 0.85 1.33
C LYS A 62 -3.64 2.12 1.76
N ALA A 63 -2.62 2.52 1.01
CA ALA A 63 -1.88 3.74 1.29
C ALA A 63 -2.73 5.00 1.11
N LEU A 64 -3.64 5.01 0.12
CA LEU A 64 -4.63 6.10 -0.04
C LEU A 64 -5.54 6.17 1.18
N SER A 65 -6.16 5.06 1.59
CA SER A 65 -7.02 5.00 2.77
C SER A 65 -6.28 5.42 4.04
N PHE A 66 -5.02 5.00 4.21
CA PHE A 66 -4.17 5.47 5.32
C PHE A 66 -3.94 6.98 5.25
N SER A 67 -3.64 7.53 4.06
CA SER A 67 -3.44 8.98 3.92
C SER A 67 -4.71 9.81 4.12
N ALA A 68 -5.88 9.29 3.76
CA ALA A 68 -7.17 9.94 4.01
C ALA A 68 -7.47 9.99 5.52
N LYS A 69 -7.32 8.86 6.23
CA LYS A 69 -7.47 8.80 7.69
C LYS A 69 -6.52 9.77 8.41
N ALA A 70 -5.26 9.84 7.97
CA ALA A 70 -4.28 10.78 8.53
C ALA A 70 -4.61 12.26 8.24
N ALA A 71 -5.35 12.55 7.17
CA ALA A 71 -5.80 13.89 6.83
C ALA A 71 -7.03 14.36 7.65
N GLY A 72 -7.59 13.48 8.49
CA GLY A 72 -8.80 13.78 9.28
C GLY A 72 -10.11 13.48 8.55
N ASP A 73 -10.07 12.80 7.39
CA ASP A 73 -11.26 12.18 6.81
C ASP A 73 -11.56 10.90 7.61
N GLU A 74 -12.49 11.00 8.55
CA GLU A 74 -13.13 9.85 9.21
C GLU A 74 -14.08 9.16 8.22
N GLU A 75 -13.54 8.43 7.24
CA GLU A 75 -14.33 7.42 6.53
C GLU A 75 -14.32 6.09 7.29
N GLU A 76 -15.51 5.77 7.79
CA GLU A 76 -16.02 4.59 8.49
C GLU A 76 -15.22 3.28 8.30
N GLU A 77 -15.02 2.58 9.42
CA GLU A 77 -14.70 1.15 9.45
C GLU A 77 -15.73 0.37 8.65
N MET A 78 -15.38 -0.09 7.44
CA MET A 78 -16.17 -1.12 6.77
C MET A 78 -16.09 -2.41 7.60
N SER A 79 -17.22 -2.74 8.22
CA SER A 79 -17.54 -4.02 8.88
C SER A 79 -17.53 -5.20 7.91
#